data_AF-A0A3D3ZIK4-F1
#
_entry.id   AF-A0A3D3ZIK4-F1
#
_cell.length_a   1.000
_cell.length_b   1.000
_cell.length_c   1.000
_cell.angle_alpha   90.00
_cell.angle_beta   90.00
_cell.angle_gamma   90.00
#
_symmetry.space_group_name_H-M   'P 1'
#
loop_
_entity.id
_entity.type
_entity.pdbx_description
1 polymer ?
#
loop_
_entity_poly.entity_id
_entity_poly.type
_entity_poly.pdbx_seq_one_letter_code
_entity_poly.pdbx_strand_id
1 'polypeptide(L)'
;DLSASRLLVLKQMGMSDKRIGELTGKTGLQIRAMRKQYGVVPSVFQIDTLAGEFPSDTNYLYLTYNGQHHDVSPTGDEGVIVLGSGPYRIGSSVEFDWTSVSAVQALKKHHKRSIVINCNPETVSTDYDISDRLYFEELTFERIADICEFESPHGVIVSVGGQTPNNRVKALHSFGIPILGTNAMHIDQAEDRNKFSKLLDKLGINQPEWNSFVNVVELTRFAEEVGYPVLVRPSYVLSGSAMNICYTPEDLEQYAKEAAAVSPEHPVTVTKFFEKVKEIELDAVAQHGQIKAIMISEHIENAGVHSGDATIVLPPQDINTETQGKIEEVGRSIASALEITGPFNVQFLAKDNQVYVIEVNLRASRTFPFISKVTGVNLIEIFVDSLFEREVPAVTMPTLHFTAVKAPQFSFSRLTGADPALRVEMASTGEVACFGEDVEEAYLKAILATGGGIPKTGIFISLGGDDKKARFLESATLLGTLGIPL
;
A
#
# COMPACT_ATOMS: atom_id res chain seq x y z
N ASP A 1 36.51 13.60 16.79
CA ASP A 1 35.83 12.67 17.71
C ASP A 1 34.42 13.12 18.07
N LEU A 2 33.51 12.15 18.13
CA LEU A 2 32.14 12.30 18.60
C LEU A 2 32.09 12.02 20.10
N SER A 3 32.38 13.04 20.92
CA SER A 3 32.20 12.95 22.38
C SER A 3 30.72 12.86 22.75
N ALA A 4 30.41 12.39 23.97
CA ALA A 4 29.05 12.36 24.51
C ALA A 4 28.38 13.75 24.46
N SER A 5 29.09 14.80 24.88
CA SER A 5 28.60 16.18 24.85
C SER A 5 28.29 16.67 23.43
N ARG A 6 29.15 16.35 22.46
CA ARG A 6 28.94 16.74 21.06
C ARG A 6 27.77 15.98 20.45
N LEU A 7 27.62 14.69 20.73
CA LEU A 7 26.46 13.92 20.29
C LEU A 7 25.17 14.49 20.87
N LEU A 8 25.13 14.77 22.18
CA LEU A 8 23.96 15.38 22.80
C LEU A 8 23.55 16.69 22.11
N VAL A 9 24.50 17.60 21.87
CA VAL A 9 24.22 18.87 21.15
C VAL A 9 23.65 18.62 19.76
N LEU A 10 24.25 17.70 18.98
CA LEU A 10 23.73 17.36 17.64
C LEU A 10 22.31 16.78 17.71
N LYS A 11 22.01 15.94 18.71
CA LYS A 11 20.68 15.38 18.91
C LYS A 11 19.67 16.42 19.39
N GLN A 12 20.06 17.36 20.24
CA GLN A 12 19.24 18.50 20.66
C GLN A 12 18.89 19.44 19.51
N MET A 13 19.77 19.54 18.51
CA MET A 13 19.51 20.23 17.23
C MET A 13 18.63 19.44 16.26
N GLY A 14 18.19 18.22 16.61
CA GLY A 14 17.34 17.39 15.76
C GLY A 14 18.06 16.57 14.70
N MET A 15 19.40 16.43 14.76
CA MET A 15 20.12 15.62 13.77
C MET A 15 19.90 14.11 13.98
N SER A 16 19.46 13.41 12.93
CA SER A 16 19.29 11.95 12.96
C SER A 16 20.62 11.21 13.04
N ASP A 17 20.60 9.99 13.59
CA ASP A 17 21.75 9.09 13.67
C ASP A 17 22.27 8.78 12.26
N LYS A 18 21.37 8.65 11.28
CA LYS A 18 21.72 8.52 9.85
C LYS A 18 22.53 9.72 9.36
N ARG A 19 22.06 10.95 9.60
CA ARG A 19 22.72 12.16 9.11
C ARG A 19 24.08 12.38 9.76
N ILE A 20 24.20 12.11 11.07
CA ILE A 20 25.49 12.16 11.77
C ILE A 20 26.45 11.10 11.18
N GLY A 21 25.94 9.91 10.87
CA GLY A 21 26.70 8.84 10.23
C GLY A 21 27.30 9.25 8.89
N GLU A 22 26.45 9.79 7.98
CA GLU A 22 26.87 10.31 6.67
C GLU A 22 28.01 11.33 6.79
N LEU A 23 27.90 12.27 7.73
CA LEU A 23 28.88 13.34 7.94
C LEU A 23 30.18 12.87 8.59
N THR A 24 30.20 11.66 9.18
CA THR A 24 31.35 11.16 9.95
C THR A 24 31.91 9.82 9.45
N GLY A 25 31.44 9.36 8.27
CA GLY A 25 31.86 8.10 7.67
C GLY A 25 31.45 6.87 8.49
N LYS A 26 30.30 6.92 9.16
CA LYS A 26 29.73 5.85 9.99
C LYS A 26 28.33 5.49 9.53
N THR A 27 27.85 4.30 9.87
CA THR A 27 26.44 3.95 9.68
C THR A 27 25.57 4.55 10.77
N GLY A 28 24.28 4.74 10.51
CA GLY A 28 23.34 5.21 11.53
C GLY A 28 23.28 4.30 12.77
N LEU A 29 23.42 2.98 12.59
CA LEU A 29 23.47 2.01 13.70
C LEU A 29 24.73 2.18 14.56
N GLN A 30 25.88 2.51 13.97
CA GLN A 30 27.09 2.81 14.73
C GLN A 30 26.91 4.08 15.57
N ILE A 31 26.28 5.12 15.01
CA ILE A 31 25.97 6.34 15.77
C ILE A 31 25.01 6.04 16.92
N ARG A 32 23.95 5.26 16.67
CA ARG A 32 22.99 4.81 17.70
C ARG A 32 23.72 4.08 18.84
N ALA A 33 24.59 3.13 18.52
CA ALA A 33 25.33 2.37 19.53
C ALA A 33 26.22 3.28 20.41
N MET A 34 26.96 4.21 19.80
CA MET A 34 27.77 5.20 20.53
C MET A 34 26.89 6.08 21.43
N ARG A 35 25.77 6.56 20.89
CA ARG A 35 24.81 7.40 21.58
C ARG A 35 24.25 6.69 22.83
N LYS A 36 23.84 5.42 22.70
CA LYS A 36 23.35 4.59 23.81
C LYS A 36 24.46 4.29 24.83
N GLN A 37 25.67 3.98 24.39
CA GLN A 37 26.82 3.76 25.27
C GLN A 37 27.13 4.98 26.16
N TYR A 38 26.93 6.18 25.64
CA TYR A 38 27.12 7.43 26.38
C TYR A 38 25.89 7.88 27.19
N GLY A 39 24.80 7.11 27.20
CA GLY A 39 23.56 7.51 27.88
C GLY A 39 22.84 8.70 27.23
N VAL A 40 23.16 9.02 25.97
CA VAL A 40 22.50 10.11 25.23
C VAL A 40 21.20 9.56 24.64
N VAL A 41 20.11 9.60 25.40
CA VAL A 41 18.80 9.08 24.98
C VAL A 41 17.73 10.17 25.01
N PRO A 42 16.72 10.10 24.14
CA PRO A 42 15.61 11.04 24.21
C PRO A 42 14.73 10.74 25.43
N SER A 43 14.12 11.80 25.94
CA SER A 43 13.06 11.76 26.95
C SER A 43 11.68 11.78 26.29
N VAL A 44 10.65 11.28 26.97
CA VAL A 44 9.26 11.24 26.50
C VAL A 44 8.47 12.31 27.23
N PHE A 45 7.90 13.26 26.49
CA PHE A 45 7.19 14.42 27.04
C PHE A 45 5.74 14.46 26.54
N GLN A 46 4.84 14.97 27.38
CA GLN A 46 3.43 15.17 27.06
C GLN A 46 3.18 16.53 26.41
N ILE A 47 2.18 16.58 25.52
CA ILE A 47 1.55 17.81 25.05
C ILE A 47 0.34 18.07 25.94
N ASP A 48 0.40 19.14 26.75
CA ASP A 48 -0.55 19.45 27.81
C ASP A 48 -1.34 20.76 27.60
N THR A 49 -1.03 21.51 26.54
CA THR A 49 -1.55 22.86 26.23
C THR A 49 -1.17 23.97 27.22
N LEU A 50 -0.51 23.65 28.32
CA LEU A 50 -0.29 24.52 29.49
C LEU A 50 1.19 24.65 29.89
N ALA A 51 2.11 24.08 29.10
CA ALA A 51 3.55 24.16 29.31
C ALA A 51 4.00 23.72 30.71
N GLY A 52 3.38 22.66 31.24
CA GLY A 52 3.67 22.09 32.55
C GLY A 52 3.10 22.86 33.74
N GLU A 53 2.23 23.87 33.53
CA GLU A 53 1.59 24.59 34.64
C GLU A 53 0.71 23.67 35.50
N PHE A 54 0.03 22.73 34.85
CA PHE A 54 -0.84 21.75 35.49
C PHE A 54 -0.47 20.32 35.05
N PRO A 55 -0.62 19.32 35.93
CA PRO A 55 -0.54 17.92 35.53
C PRO A 55 -1.55 17.62 34.42
N SER A 56 -1.10 16.91 33.40
CA SER A 56 -1.94 16.50 32.27
C SER A 56 -2.03 14.99 32.23
N ASP A 57 -3.26 14.48 32.14
CA ASP A 57 -3.51 13.07 31.87
C ASP A 57 -3.56 12.79 30.34
N THR A 58 -3.06 13.73 29.51
CA THR A 58 -3.01 13.54 28.06
C THR A 58 -2.09 12.39 27.68
N ASN A 59 -2.52 11.60 26.72
CA ASN A 59 -1.77 10.51 26.13
C ASN A 59 -0.99 10.93 24.87
N TYR A 60 -0.86 12.25 24.65
CA TYR A 60 -0.23 12.83 23.48
C TYR A 60 1.24 13.15 23.74
N LEU A 61 2.15 12.45 23.06
CA LEU A 61 3.56 12.34 23.42
C LEU A 61 4.49 12.71 22.25
N TYR A 62 5.68 13.22 22.59
CA TYR A 62 6.80 13.39 21.67
C TYR A 62 8.14 13.08 22.38
N LEU A 63 9.20 12.84 21.61
CA LEU A 63 10.53 12.56 22.14
C LEU A 63 11.47 13.75 21.95
N THR A 64 12.21 14.11 22.99
CA THR A 64 13.18 15.23 22.96
C THR A 64 14.47 14.93 23.71
N TYR A 65 15.60 15.43 23.19
CA TYR A 65 16.90 15.40 23.90
C TYR A 65 17.11 16.62 24.82
N ASN A 66 16.13 17.51 24.90
CA ASN A 66 16.14 18.68 25.77
C ASN A 66 15.47 18.41 27.13
N GLY A 67 15.18 17.14 27.44
CA GLY A 67 14.61 16.67 28.70
C GLY A 67 15.59 15.85 29.53
N GLN A 68 15.25 15.63 30.80
CA GLN A 68 16.04 14.81 31.76
C GLN A 68 15.20 13.73 32.46
N HIS A 69 13.90 13.61 32.12
CA HIS A 69 12.96 12.65 32.70
C HIS A 69 11.89 12.30 31.66
N HIS A 70 11.09 11.27 31.94
CA HIS A 70 9.90 10.94 31.15
C HIS A 70 8.66 11.38 31.92
N ASP A 71 7.70 12.00 31.24
CA ASP A 71 6.41 12.40 31.82
C ASP A 71 5.51 11.19 32.09
N VAL A 72 5.77 10.08 31.41
CA VAL A 72 5.00 8.84 31.51
C VAL A 72 5.90 7.67 31.87
N SER A 73 5.33 6.64 32.50
CA SER A 73 5.99 5.34 32.67
C SER A 73 5.76 4.44 31.45
N PRO A 74 6.62 3.46 31.13
CA PRO A 74 6.35 2.50 30.06
C PRO A 74 5.05 1.71 30.24
N THR A 75 4.40 1.32 29.13
CA THR A 75 3.23 0.43 29.14
C THR A 75 3.58 -1.04 29.33
N GLY A 76 4.78 -1.47 28.92
CA GLY A 76 5.21 -2.87 28.98
C GLY A 76 4.43 -3.78 28.03
N ASP A 77 4.31 -5.06 28.41
CA ASP A 77 3.69 -6.12 27.59
C ASP A 77 2.16 -5.97 27.38
N GLU A 78 1.52 -5.00 28.02
CA GLU A 78 0.15 -4.61 27.70
C GLU A 78 0.09 -3.78 26.40
N GLY A 79 1.18 -3.11 26.04
CA GLY A 79 1.27 -2.19 24.91
C GLY A 79 1.41 -2.91 23.56
N VAL A 80 0.60 -2.51 22.58
CA VAL A 80 0.75 -2.91 21.17
C VAL A 80 0.93 -1.64 20.34
N ILE A 81 2.05 -1.55 19.64
CA ILE A 81 2.34 -0.43 18.77
C ILE A 81 1.65 -0.63 17.42
N VAL A 82 0.92 0.37 16.95
CA VAL A 82 0.37 0.46 15.59
C VAL A 82 1.12 1.57 14.86
N LEU A 83 1.87 1.20 13.82
CA LEU A 83 2.54 2.19 12.97
C LEU A 83 1.56 2.77 11.95
N GLY A 84 1.37 4.09 11.99
CA GLY A 84 0.53 4.80 11.03
C GLY A 84 1.17 4.90 9.64
N SER A 85 0.52 5.66 8.75
CA SER A 85 0.93 5.82 7.35
C SER A 85 1.97 6.91 7.10
N GLY A 86 2.09 7.88 8.02
CA GLY A 86 2.84 9.11 7.80
C GLY A 86 2.07 10.07 6.89
N PRO A 87 2.76 11.05 6.28
CA PRO A 87 2.09 12.07 5.47
C PRO A 87 1.42 11.46 4.24
N TYR A 88 0.25 11.98 3.90
CA TYR A 88 -0.45 11.58 2.68
C TYR A 88 0.33 11.94 1.43
N ARG A 89 0.26 11.06 0.44
CA ARG A 89 0.82 11.22 -0.89
C ARG A 89 0.08 10.32 -1.87
N ILE A 90 0.26 10.55 -3.17
CA ILE A 90 -0.29 9.66 -4.20
C ILE A 90 0.15 8.22 -3.90
N GLY A 91 -0.83 7.30 -3.88
CA GLY A 91 -0.63 5.89 -3.51
C GLY A 91 -0.64 5.57 -2.02
N SER A 92 -0.76 6.57 -1.14
CA SER A 92 -0.88 6.39 0.31
C SER A 92 -1.66 7.55 0.93
N SER A 93 -2.98 7.39 1.03
CA SER A 93 -3.90 8.39 1.58
C SER A 93 -4.65 7.86 2.81
N VAL A 94 -5.84 8.38 3.06
CA VAL A 94 -6.69 8.14 4.25
C VAL A 94 -7.10 6.68 4.44
N GLU A 95 -7.04 5.85 3.39
CA GLU A 95 -7.28 4.41 3.46
C GLU A 95 -6.46 3.73 4.56
N PHE A 96 -5.18 4.13 4.70
CA PHE A 96 -4.25 3.54 5.65
C PHE A 96 -4.39 4.13 7.06
N ASP A 97 -4.97 5.33 7.15
CA ASP A 97 -5.40 5.88 8.44
C ASP A 97 -6.61 5.12 8.97
N TRP A 98 -7.60 4.85 8.11
CA TRP A 98 -8.78 4.05 8.46
C TRP A 98 -8.39 2.65 8.97
N THR A 99 -7.46 1.96 8.30
CA THR A 99 -6.99 0.64 8.74
C THR A 99 -6.21 0.71 10.05
N SER A 100 -5.42 1.78 10.28
CA SER A 100 -4.71 1.98 11.54
C SER A 100 -5.67 2.24 12.70
N VAL A 101 -6.67 3.12 12.52
CA VAL A 101 -7.72 3.41 13.51
C VAL A 101 -8.55 2.16 13.79
N SER A 102 -8.92 1.40 12.77
CA SER A 102 -9.68 0.16 12.92
C SER A 102 -8.89 -0.87 13.75
N ALA A 103 -7.57 -0.98 13.56
CA ALA A 103 -6.72 -1.85 14.36
C ALA A 103 -6.66 -1.41 15.82
N VAL A 104 -6.52 -0.11 16.08
CA VAL A 104 -6.55 0.47 17.43
C VAL A 104 -7.86 0.17 18.14
N GLN A 105 -8.99 0.33 17.46
CA GLN A 105 -10.31 0.03 18.02
C GLN A 105 -10.47 -1.46 18.34
N ALA A 106 -10.01 -2.35 17.46
CA ALA A 106 -10.08 -3.80 17.66
C ALA A 106 -9.18 -4.29 18.81
N LEU A 107 -8.04 -3.64 19.07
CA LEU A 107 -7.15 -3.99 20.19
C LEU A 107 -7.84 -3.88 21.56
N LYS A 108 -8.85 -2.99 21.68
CA LYS A 108 -9.63 -2.81 22.92
C LYS A 108 -10.37 -4.10 23.33
N LYS A 109 -10.83 -4.91 22.36
CA LYS A 109 -11.48 -6.21 22.61
C LYS A 109 -10.55 -7.22 23.28
N HIS A 110 -9.24 -7.10 23.05
CA HIS A 110 -8.21 -8.01 23.57
C HIS A 110 -7.48 -7.46 24.80
N HIS A 111 -8.02 -6.40 25.42
CA HIS A 111 -7.43 -5.74 26.60
C HIS A 111 -5.97 -5.32 26.39
N LYS A 112 -5.59 -4.99 25.16
CA LYS A 112 -4.26 -4.44 24.83
C LYS A 112 -4.33 -2.92 24.78
N ARG A 113 -3.31 -2.27 25.36
CA ARG A 113 -3.15 -0.81 25.29
C ARG A 113 -2.57 -0.44 23.94
N SER A 114 -3.31 0.34 23.18
CA SER A 114 -2.92 0.80 21.86
C SER A 114 -1.92 1.96 21.92
N ILE A 115 -0.79 1.82 21.24
CA ILE A 115 0.21 2.89 21.08
C ILE A 115 0.31 3.22 19.60
N VAL A 116 -0.09 4.43 19.20
CA VAL A 116 0.07 4.89 17.81
C VAL A 116 1.39 5.64 17.67
N ILE A 117 2.14 5.34 16.62
CA ILE A 117 3.24 6.19 16.15
C ILE A 117 2.85 6.69 14.77
N ASN A 118 2.64 8.00 14.64
CA ASN A 118 2.33 8.65 13.36
C ASN A 118 2.71 10.14 13.44
N CYS A 119 2.84 10.81 12.30
CA CYS A 119 3.23 12.23 12.24
C CYS A 119 2.39 13.07 11.26
N ASN A 120 1.27 12.53 10.78
CA ASN A 120 0.39 13.26 9.88
C ASN A 120 -0.63 14.06 10.70
N PRO A 121 -0.62 15.41 10.67
CA PRO A 121 -1.55 16.19 11.47
C PRO A 121 -3.01 16.14 10.98
N GLU A 122 -3.25 15.62 9.77
CA GLU A 122 -4.58 15.56 9.16
C GLU A 122 -5.36 14.27 9.51
N THR A 123 -4.73 13.33 10.22
CA THR A 123 -5.27 11.99 10.44
C THR A 123 -6.08 11.85 11.72
N VAL A 124 -7.05 10.94 11.70
CA VAL A 124 -7.79 10.53 12.89
C VAL A 124 -6.88 9.70 13.80
N SER A 125 -5.96 8.89 13.27
CA SER A 125 -5.00 8.15 14.12
C SER A 125 -4.10 9.03 15.00
N THR A 126 -3.96 10.31 14.66
CA THR A 126 -3.22 11.31 15.45
C THR A 126 -4.12 12.19 16.32
N ASP A 127 -5.41 11.86 16.40
CA ASP A 127 -6.25 12.39 17.47
C ASP A 127 -5.96 11.61 18.77
N TYR A 128 -5.82 12.35 19.85
CA TYR A 128 -5.41 11.80 21.14
C TYR A 128 -6.54 10.96 21.77
N ASP A 129 -7.78 11.05 21.30
CA ASP A 129 -8.91 10.25 21.80
C ASP A 129 -8.98 8.81 21.21
N ILE A 130 -8.18 8.52 20.18
CA ILE A 130 -8.24 7.25 19.46
C ILE A 130 -7.51 6.12 20.19
N SER A 131 -6.28 6.37 20.64
CA SER A 131 -5.38 5.36 21.24
C SER A 131 -5.14 5.59 22.73
N ASP A 132 -4.50 4.64 23.42
CA ASP A 132 -4.10 4.82 24.82
C ASP A 132 -2.81 5.64 24.94
N ARG A 133 -1.98 5.63 23.89
CA ARG A 133 -0.82 6.51 23.70
C ARG A 133 -0.68 6.92 22.25
N LEU A 134 -0.33 8.18 22.03
CA LEU A 134 -0.02 8.72 20.72
C LEU A 134 1.37 9.34 20.76
N TYR A 135 2.30 8.78 19.99
CA TYR A 135 3.59 9.40 19.71
C TYR A 135 3.52 10.15 18.38
N PHE A 136 3.54 11.49 18.43
CA PHE A 136 3.63 12.34 17.24
C PHE A 136 5.07 12.39 16.73
N GLU A 137 5.47 11.32 16.05
CA GLU A 137 6.87 11.02 15.81
C GLU A 137 7.14 10.47 14.42
N GLU A 138 8.39 10.61 13.99
CA GLU A 138 8.82 10.14 12.68
C GLU A 138 8.73 8.61 12.55
N LEU A 139 8.26 8.14 11.39
CA LEU A 139 8.27 6.71 11.02
C LEU A 139 9.65 6.24 10.51
N THR A 140 10.69 6.62 11.25
CA THR A 140 12.08 6.19 11.01
C THR A 140 12.44 5.03 11.92
N PHE A 141 13.35 4.16 11.47
CA PHE A 141 13.87 3.07 12.29
C PHE A 141 14.41 3.58 13.64
N GLU A 142 15.14 4.70 13.63
CA GLU A 142 15.74 5.28 14.83
C GLU A 142 14.68 5.61 15.90
N ARG A 143 13.61 6.30 15.49
CA ARG A 143 12.58 6.77 16.40
C ARG A 143 11.66 5.65 16.86
N ILE A 144 11.26 4.76 15.94
CA ILE A 144 10.49 3.56 16.28
C ILE A 144 11.26 2.70 17.28
N ALA A 145 12.57 2.50 17.08
CA ALA A 145 13.41 1.73 18.00
C ALA A 145 13.56 2.43 19.37
N ASP A 146 13.71 3.76 19.41
CA ASP A 146 13.74 4.50 20.68
C ASP A 146 12.41 4.34 21.46
N ILE A 147 11.26 4.38 20.78
CA ILE A 147 9.95 4.18 21.41
C ILE A 147 9.77 2.73 21.85
N CYS A 148 10.13 1.74 21.03
CA CYS A 148 10.02 0.32 21.38
C CYS A 148 10.87 -0.04 22.60
N GLU A 149 12.09 0.49 22.70
CA GLU A 149 12.96 0.27 23.86
C GLU A 149 12.39 0.91 25.14
N PHE A 150 11.79 2.10 25.02
CA PHE A 150 11.16 2.76 26.16
C PHE A 150 9.90 2.02 26.59
N GLU A 151 8.99 1.73 25.66
CA GLU A 151 7.69 1.11 25.95
C GLU A 151 7.78 -0.37 26.31
N SER A 152 8.77 -1.08 25.78
CA SER A 152 8.88 -2.55 25.86
C SER A 152 7.55 -3.26 25.51
N PRO A 153 7.00 -3.00 24.30
CA PRO A 153 5.65 -3.44 23.93
C PRO A 153 5.60 -4.97 23.72
N HIS A 154 4.38 -5.51 23.80
CA HIS A 154 4.06 -6.87 23.36
C HIS A 154 4.48 -7.13 21.91
N GLY A 155 4.28 -6.13 21.06
CA GLY A 155 4.50 -6.26 19.63
C GLY A 155 4.16 -5.00 18.85
N VAL A 156 4.57 -5.01 17.58
CA VAL A 156 4.39 -3.91 16.64
C VAL A 156 3.62 -4.41 15.41
N ILE A 157 2.50 -3.77 15.12
CA ILE A 157 1.70 -3.95 13.91
C ILE A 157 2.23 -2.98 12.84
N VAL A 158 2.69 -3.56 11.73
CA VAL A 158 3.31 -2.87 10.59
C VAL A 158 2.48 -2.95 9.31
N SER A 159 1.46 -3.81 9.29
CA SER A 159 0.71 -4.22 8.10
C SER A 159 -0.52 -3.36 7.82
N VAL A 160 -0.80 -2.33 8.63
CA VAL A 160 -2.01 -1.48 8.49
C VAL A 160 -1.72 -0.05 8.06
N GLY A 161 -0.49 0.45 8.19
CA GLY A 161 -0.12 1.82 7.79
C GLY A 161 0.44 1.93 6.36
N GLY A 162 0.16 0.97 5.48
CA GLY A 162 0.64 1.00 4.09
C GLY A 162 2.14 0.72 3.94
N GLN A 163 2.76 1.26 2.89
CA GLN A 163 4.14 0.88 2.51
C GLN A 163 5.22 1.44 3.44
N THR A 164 4.99 2.61 4.07
CA THR A 164 5.97 3.26 4.95
C THR A 164 6.41 2.36 6.11
N PRO A 165 5.48 1.81 6.94
CA PRO A 165 5.85 0.86 7.99
C PRO A 165 6.27 -0.51 7.45
N ASN A 166 5.67 -1.00 6.35
CA ASN A 166 6.03 -2.30 5.77
C ASN A 166 7.51 -2.36 5.35
N ASN A 167 8.02 -1.27 4.77
CA ASN A 167 9.44 -1.11 4.42
C ASN A 167 10.41 -1.14 5.63
N ARG A 168 9.91 -1.04 6.86
CA ARG A 168 10.73 -1.05 8.09
C ARG A 168 10.85 -2.44 8.70
N VAL A 169 10.01 -3.38 8.30
CA VAL A 169 9.90 -4.72 8.90
C VAL A 169 11.24 -5.42 9.02
N LYS A 170 12.02 -5.45 7.94
CA LYS A 170 13.34 -6.10 7.93
C LYS A 170 14.30 -5.51 8.96
N ALA A 171 14.35 -4.17 9.04
CA ALA A 171 15.24 -3.48 9.96
C ALA A 171 14.80 -3.64 11.42
N LEU A 172 13.50 -3.52 11.68
CA LEU A 172 12.91 -3.69 13.01
C LEU A 172 13.08 -5.14 13.51
N HIS A 173 12.79 -6.12 12.66
CA HIS A 173 12.95 -7.54 12.98
C HIS A 173 14.42 -7.91 13.25
N SER A 174 15.34 -7.43 12.41
CA SER A 174 16.79 -7.65 12.62
C SER A 174 17.30 -7.01 13.91
N PHE A 175 16.63 -5.96 14.38
CA PHE A 175 16.94 -5.31 15.66
C PHE A 175 16.34 -6.04 16.86
N GLY A 176 15.48 -7.04 16.65
CA GLY A 176 14.83 -7.81 17.71
C GLY A 176 13.48 -7.26 18.16
N ILE A 177 12.87 -6.33 17.41
CA ILE A 177 11.53 -5.82 17.72
C ILE A 177 10.48 -6.89 17.34
N PRO A 178 9.57 -7.26 18.25
CA PRO A 178 8.52 -8.23 17.99
C PRO A 178 7.51 -7.68 16.98
N ILE A 179 7.51 -8.22 15.76
CA ILE A 179 6.54 -7.88 14.73
C ILE A 179 5.33 -8.82 14.86
N LEU A 180 4.13 -8.26 14.94
CA LEU A 180 2.88 -9.03 15.00
C LEU A 180 2.32 -9.28 13.60
N GLY A 181 1.77 -10.48 13.41
CA GLY A 181 1.17 -10.93 12.15
C GLY A 181 2.15 -11.73 11.28
N THR A 182 2.10 -11.51 9.97
CA THR A 182 2.92 -12.24 9.00
C THR A 182 4.41 -12.04 9.28
N ASN A 183 5.16 -13.14 9.24
CA ASN A 183 6.59 -13.14 9.54
C ASN A 183 7.36 -12.20 8.60
N ALA A 184 8.33 -11.46 9.15
CA ALA A 184 9.20 -10.55 8.41
C ALA A 184 9.89 -11.19 7.20
N MET A 185 10.27 -12.46 7.31
CA MET A 185 10.90 -13.22 6.22
C MET A 185 9.92 -13.50 5.07
N HIS A 186 8.64 -13.77 5.37
CA HIS A 186 7.61 -13.97 4.35
C HIS A 186 7.22 -12.64 3.69
N ILE A 187 7.22 -11.52 4.43
CA ILE A 187 7.05 -10.18 3.87
C ILE A 187 8.19 -9.87 2.88
N ASP A 188 9.45 -10.11 3.27
CA ASP A 188 10.62 -9.95 2.37
C ASP A 188 10.57 -10.91 1.17
N GLN A 189 10.05 -12.13 1.34
CA GLN A 189 9.84 -13.09 0.24
C GLN A 189 8.79 -12.62 -0.77
N ALA A 190 7.74 -11.93 -0.33
CA ALA A 190 6.70 -11.37 -1.18
C ALA A 190 7.14 -10.08 -1.90
N GLU A 191 7.86 -9.19 -1.21
CA GLU A 191 8.32 -7.91 -1.78
C GLU A 191 9.51 -8.09 -2.75
N ASP A 192 10.36 -9.10 -2.53
CA ASP A 192 11.45 -9.42 -3.46
C ASP A 192 10.93 -10.20 -4.66
N ARG A 193 10.92 -9.56 -5.82
CA ARG A 193 10.41 -10.14 -7.07
C ARG A 193 11.07 -11.47 -7.46
N ASN A 194 12.37 -11.65 -7.20
CA ASN A 194 13.04 -12.91 -7.51
C ASN A 194 12.59 -14.04 -6.58
N LYS A 195 12.40 -13.73 -5.29
CA LYS A 195 11.95 -14.70 -4.30
C LYS A 195 10.48 -15.06 -4.52
N PHE A 196 9.66 -14.06 -4.83
CA PHE A 196 8.24 -14.25 -5.10
C PHE A 196 8.02 -15.05 -6.39
N SER A 197 8.72 -14.74 -7.47
CA SER A 197 8.64 -15.52 -8.72
C SER A 197 9.00 -16.98 -8.51
N LYS A 198 10.09 -17.28 -7.80
CA LYS A 198 10.47 -18.67 -7.46
C LYS A 198 9.41 -19.38 -6.61
N LEU A 199 8.70 -18.64 -5.76
CA LEU A 199 7.59 -19.18 -5.00
C LEU A 199 6.42 -19.55 -5.92
N LEU A 200 6.04 -18.67 -6.84
CA LEU A 200 4.98 -18.93 -7.82
C LEU A 200 5.33 -20.14 -8.71
N ASP A 201 6.57 -20.22 -9.20
CA ASP A 201 7.06 -21.36 -10.00
C ASP A 201 6.96 -22.67 -9.21
N LYS A 202 7.35 -22.68 -7.93
CA LYS A 202 7.25 -23.85 -7.06
C LYS A 202 5.79 -24.27 -6.84
N LEU A 203 4.88 -23.32 -6.80
CA LEU A 203 3.45 -23.55 -6.62
C LEU A 203 2.74 -23.89 -7.95
N GLY A 204 3.41 -23.78 -9.10
CA GLY A 204 2.80 -23.94 -10.40
C GLY A 204 1.78 -22.84 -10.74
N ILE A 205 1.95 -21.65 -10.16
CA ILE A 205 1.09 -20.49 -10.38
C ILE A 205 1.66 -19.66 -11.53
N ASN A 206 0.81 -19.33 -12.50
CA ASN A 206 1.23 -18.53 -13.65
C ASN A 206 1.53 -17.08 -13.24
N GLN A 207 2.56 -16.51 -13.86
CA GLN A 207 2.95 -15.10 -13.79
C GLN A 207 3.39 -14.65 -15.20
N PRO A 208 3.26 -13.38 -15.58
CA PRO A 208 3.77 -12.90 -16.85
C PRO A 208 5.29 -13.11 -16.94
N GLU A 209 5.77 -13.46 -18.14
CA GLU A 209 7.20 -13.66 -18.38
C GLU A 209 7.97 -12.40 -18.04
N TRP A 210 9.01 -12.54 -17.22
CA TRP A 210 9.78 -11.39 -16.75
C TRP A 210 11.24 -11.74 -16.50
N ASN A 211 12.11 -10.72 -16.57
CA ASN A 211 13.52 -10.84 -16.17
C ASN A 211 14.12 -9.45 -15.86
N SER A 212 15.29 -9.42 -15.22
CA SER A 212 16.00 -8.19 -14.86
C SER A 212 17.36 -8.11 -15.57
N PHE A 213 17.64 -6.96 -16.16
CA PHE A 213 18.80 -6.74 -17.02
C PHE A 213 19.59 -5.52 -16.59
N VAL A 214 20.91 -5.62 -16.61
CA VAL A 214 21.83 -4.46 -16.54
C VAL A 214 22.32 -4.03 -17.92
N ASN A 215 22.18 -4.90 -18.92
CA ASN A 215 22.64 -4.70 -20.28
C ASN A 215 21.46 -4.51 -21.23
N VAL A 216 21.45 -3.41 -21.98
CA VAL A 216 20.42 -3.07 -22.96
C VAL A 216 20.30 -4.15 -24.06
N VAL A 217 21.40 -4.77 -24.48
CA VAL A 217 21.41 -5.80 -25.52
C VAL A 217 20.66 -7.06 -25.08
N GLU A 218 20.84 -7.48 -23.82
CA GLU A 218 20.12 -8.63 -23.26
C GLU A 218 18.65 -8.31 -23.04
N LEU A 219 18.38 -7.09 -22.58
CA LEU A 219 17.03 -6.56 -22.40
C LEU A 219 16.24 -6.53 -23.71
N THR A 220 16.83 -6.05 -24.82
CA THR A 220 16.17 -6.02 -26.13
C THR A 220 15.90 -7.43 -26.64
N ARG A 221 16.87 -8.34 -26.51
CA ARG A 221 16.71 -9.75 -26.94
C ARG A 221 15.55 -10.43 -26.21
N PHE A 222 15.44 -10.20 -24.90
CA PHE A 222 14.32 -10.74 -24.12
C PHE A 222 12.99 -10.14 -24.56
N ALA A 223 12.92 -8.83 -24.82
CA ALA A 223 11.71 -8.18 -25.31
C ALA A 223 11.27 -8.70 -26.68
N GLU A 224 12.22 -9.03 -27.58
CA GLU A 224 11.95 -9.68 -28.86
C GLU A 224 11.45 -11.13 -28.68
N GLU A 225 12.00 -11.86 -27.71
CA GLU A 225 11.62 -13.25 -27.39
C GLU A 225 10.20 -13.35 -26.82
N VAL A 226 9.85 -12.53 -25.83
CA VAL A 226 8.49 -12.49 -25.24
C VAL A 226 7.49 -11.73 -26.10
N GLY A 227 7.99 -10.94 -27.05
CA GLY A 227 7.21 -10.09 -27.96
C GLY A 227 6.69 -8.82 -27.30
N TYR A 228 6.56 -7.76 -28.10
CA TYR A 228 5.95 -6.49 -27.68
C TYR A 228 4.41 -6.58 -27.60
N PRO A 229 3.75 -5.71 -26.81
CA PRO A 229 4.34 -4.73 -25.89
C PRO A 229 4.95 -5.37 -24.64
N VAL A 230 5.87 -4.64 -24.01
CA VAL A 230 6.52 -5.00 -22.73
C VAL A 230 6.42 -3.85 -21.72
N LEU A 231 6.29 -4.21 -20.46
CA LEU A 231 6.29 -3.29 -19.33
C LEU A 231 7.71 -3.20 -18.75
N VAL A 232 8.23 -1.98 -18.64
CA VAL A 232 9.58 -1.72 -18.16
C VAL A 232 9.52 -0.96 -16.84
N ARG A 233 10.31 -1.43 -15.85
CA ARG A 233 10.37 -0.86 -14.51
C ARG A 233 11.83 -0.71 -14.03
N PRO A 234 12.26 0.46 -13.57
CA PRO A 234 13.57 0.60 -12.93
C PRO A 234 13.56 -0.05 -11.54
N SER A 235 14.68 -0.64 -11.12
CA SER A 235 14.77 -1.28 -9.79
C SER A 235 14.89 -0.31 -8.60
N TYR A 236 15.20 0.96 -8.84
CA TYR A 236 15.43 1.96 -7.79
C TYR A 236 14.18 2.73 -7.34
N VAL A 237 13.02 2.48 -7.97
CA VAL A 237 11.76 3.19 -7.75
C VAL A 237 10.71 2.31 -7.08
N LEU A 238 10.03 2.89 -6.10
CA LEU A 238 8.91 2.31 -5.37
C LEU A 238 7.59 2.78 -6.01
N SER A 239 6.51 2.02 -5.82
CA SER A 239 5.14 2.40 -6.20
C SER A 239 4.89 2.66 -7.69
N GLY A 240 5.68 2.02 -8.56
CA GLY A 240 5.49 2.07 -10.01
C GLY A 240 5.89 3.39 -10.68
N SER A 241 6.58 4.27 -9.96
CA SER A 241 7.12 5.49 -10.57
C SER A 241 8.09 5.18 -11.71
N ALA A 242 8.03 5.98 -12.78
CA ALA A 242 8.86 5.79 -13.98
C ALA A 242 8.71 4.42 -14.69
N MET A 243 7.58 3.73 -14.46
CA MET A 243 7.20 2.59 -15.29
C MET A 243 6.70 3.06 -16.66
N ASN A 244 7.00 2.30 -17.72
CA ASN A 244 6.52 2.61 -19.06
C ASN A 244 6.17 1.34 -19.83
N ILE A 245 5.21 1.45 -20.76
CA ILE A 245 4.88 0.40 -21.71
C ILE A 245 5.58 0.73 -23.03
N CYS A 246 6.46 -0.16 -23.47
CA CYS A 246 7.11 -0.08 -24.77
C CYS A 246 6.34 -0.94 -25.75
N TYR A 247 5.85 -0.34 -26.84
CA TYR A 247 5.10 -1.05 -27.90
C TYR A 247 6.00 -1.47 -29.05
N THR A 248 7.14 -0.81 -29.22
CA THR A 248 8.12 -1.13 -30.26
C THR A 248 9.55 -1.23 -29.70
N PRO A 249 10.48 -1.81 -30.47
CA PRO A 249 11.91 -1.77 -30.15
C PRO A 249 12.45 -0.36 -29.96
N GLU A 250 11.99 0.61 -30.75
CA GLU A 250 12.41 2.01 -30.66
C GLU A 250 11.97 2.65 -29.33
N ASP A 251 10.74 2.35 -28.86
CA ASP A 251 10.27 2.80 -27.54
C ASP A 251 11.18 2.29 -26.42
N LEU A 252 11.61 1.02 -26.53
CA LEU A 252 12.47 0.38 -25.53
C LEU A 252 13.89 0.96 -25.55
N GLU A 253 14.44 1.23 -26.73
CA GLU A 253 15.75 1.85 -26.87
C GLU A 253 15.76 3.28 -26.28
N GLN A 254 14.70 4.05 -26.55
CA GLN A 254 14.54 5.39 -26.00
C GLN A 254 14.46 5.36 -24.48
N TYR A 255 13.62 4.48 -23.92
CA TYR A 255 13.50 4.30 -22.48
C TYR A 255 14.84 3.89 -21.84
N ALA A 256 15.56 2.95 -22.44
CA ALA A 256 16.84 2.46 -21.92
C ALA A 256 17.90 3.58 -21.87
N LYS A 257 17.94 4.47 -22.87
CA LYS A 257 18.84 5.65 -22.87
C LYS A 257 18.51 6.61 -21.74
N GLU A 258 17.22 6.88 -21.51
CA GLU A 258 16.76 7.75 -20.42
C GLU A 258 17.05 7.14 -19.05
N ALA A 259 16.75 5.85 -18.86
CA ALA A 259 17.00 5.14 -17.62
C ALA A 259 18.50 5.06 -17.27
N ALA A 260 19.35 4.79 -18.25
CA ALA A 260 20.80 4.74 -18.07
C ALA A 260 21.41 6.10 -17.68
N ALA A 261 20.83 7.21 -18.15
CA ALA A 261 21.27 8.56 -17.76
C ALA A 261 20.94 8.89 -16.30
N VAL A 262 19.88 8.29 -15.75
CA VAL A 262 19.44 8.51 -14.36
C VAL A 262 20.12 7.55 -13.38
N SER A 263 20.32 6.29 -13.76
CA SER A 263 21.00 5.32 -12.91
C SER A 263 21.68 4.18 -13.69
N PRO A 264 23.01 4.29 -13.94
CA PRO A 264 23.77 3.28 -14.68
C PRO A 264 23.94 1.93 -13.95
N GLU A 265 23.85 1.94 -12.62
CA GLU A 265 24.22 0.78 -11.77
C GLU A 265 23.01 -0.07 -11.35
N HIS A 266 21.79 0.34 -11.72
CA HIS A 266 20.56 -0.31 -11.27
C HIS A 266 19.92 -1.14 -12.39
N PRO A 267 19.61 -2.43 -12.15
CA PRO A 267 18.98 -3.27 -13.16
C PRO A 267 17.60 -2.76 -13.55
N VAL A 268 17.22 -2.95 -14.81
CA VAL A 268 15.90 -2.67 -15.35
C VAL A 268 15.13 -3.99 -15.46
N THR A 269 13.92 -4.01 -14.92
CA THR A 269 13.04 -5.18 -15.01
C THR A 269 12.11 -5.04 -16.20
N VAL A 270 12.04 -6.07 -17.03
CA VAL A 270 11.13 -6.16 -18.17
C VAL A 270 10.15 -7.29 -17.93
N THR A 271 8.88 -7.04 -18.23
CA THR A 271 7.77 -7.99 -18.08
C THR A 271 6.93 -7.97 -19.33
N LYS A 272 6.43 -9.14 -19.77
CA LYS A 272 5.46 -9.21 -20.85
C LYS A 272 4.19 -8.45 -20.46
N PHE A 273 3.79 -7.47 -21.27
CA PHE A 273 2.54 -6.75 -21.08
C PHE A 273 1.42 -7.45 -21.83
N PHE A 274 0.34 -7.83 -21.12
CA PHE A 274 -0.83 -8.41 -21.75
C PHE A 274 -1.86 -7.34 -22.08
N GLU A 275 -2.09 -7.17 -23.37
CA GLU A 275 -3.12 -6.25 -23.83
C GLU A 275 -4.52 -6.85 -23.70
N LYS A 276 -5.50 -5.97 -23.44
CA LYS A 276 -6.94 -6.28 -23.39
C LYS A 276 -7.25 -7.37 -22.34
N VAL A 277 -6.66 -7.23 -21.16
CA VAL A 277 -6.82 -8.17 -20.06
C VAL A 277 -7.48 -7.47 -18.88
N LYS A 278 -8.40 -8.17 -18.23
CA LYS A 278 -9.06 -7.69 -17.01
C LYS A 278 -8.10 -7.80 -15.84
N GLU A 279 -8.01 -6.75 -15.05
CA GLU A 279 -7.29 -6.75 -13.79
C GLU A 279 -8.27 -7.00 -12.64
N ILE A 280 -7.89 -7.92 -11.75
CA ILE A 280 -8.74 -8.41 -10.66
C ILE A 280 -7.94 -8.34 -9.37
N GLU A 281 -8.57 -7.91 -8.28
CA GLU A 281 -7.96 -7.89 -6.95
C GLU A 281 -8.64 -8.90 -6.03
N LEU A 282 -7.82 -9.61 -5.25
CA LEU A 282 -8.25 -10.43 -4.13
C LEU A 282 -7.73 -9.77 -2.86
N ASP A 283 -8.65 -9.31 -2.00
CA ASP A 283 -8.33 -8.82 -0.67
C ASP A 283 -8.78 -9.84 0.37
N ALA A 284 -7.88 -10.18 1.28
CA ALA A 284 -8.14 -11.24 2.24
C ALA A 284 -7.40 -11.02 3.57
N VAL A 285 -7.88 -11.73 4.59
CA VAL A 285 -7.23 -11.87 5.89
C VAL A 285 -7.02 -13.35 6.13
N ALA A 286 -5.81 -13.73 6.52
CA ALA A 286 -5.47 -15.11 6.85
C ALA A 286 -4.95 -15.24 8.27
N GLN A 287 -5.00 -16.44 8.82
CA GLN A 287 -4.34 -16.83 10.07
C GLN A 287 -3.60 -18.13 9.83
N HIS A 288 -2.29 -18.15 10.05
CA HIS A 288 -1.41 -19.30 9.79
C HIS A 288 -1.61 -19.90 8.38
N GLY A 289 -1.75 -19.02 7.38
CA GLY A 289 -1.95 -19.37 5.98
C GLY A 289 -3.37 -19.83 5.61
N GLN A 290 -4.30 -19.90 6.57
CA GLN A 290 -5.71 -20.18 6.30
C GLN A 290 -6.50 -18.87 6.15
N ILE A 291 -7.13 -18.69 4.99
CA ILE A 291 -8.00 -17.53 4.74
C ILE A 291 -9.21 -17.55 5.68
N LYS A 292 -9.41 -16.43 6.39
CA LYS A 292 -10.53 -16.17 7.30
C LYS A 292 -11.60 -15.28 6.66
N ALA A 293 -11.22 -14.34 5.80
CA ALA A 293 -12.15 -13.58 4.97
C ALA A 293 -11.48 -13.28 3.62
N ILE A 294 -12.26 -13.24 2.55
CA ILE A 294 -11.78 -13.03 1.18
C ILE A 294 -12.85 -12.34 0.35
N MET A 295 -12.45 -11.34 -0.43
CA MET A 295 -13.29 -10.68 -1.41
C MET A 295 -12.54 -10.52 -2.73
N ILE A 296 -13.21 -10.80 -3.84
CA ILE A 296 -12.70 -10.57 -5.19
C ILE A 296 -13.40 -9.33 -5.75
N SER A 297 -12.61 -8.42 -6.31
CA SER A 297 -13.09 -7.19 -6.95
C SER A 297 -12.52 -7.04 -8.35
N GLU A 298 -13.31 -6.46 -9.25
CA GLU A 298 -12.95 -6.31 -10.66
C GLU A 298 -12.67 -4.85 -11.00
N HIS A 299 -11.68 -4.61 -11.85
CA HIS A 299 -11.47 -3.30 -12.47
C HIS A 299 -12.33 -3.13 -13.73
N ILE A 300 -12.87 -1.92 -13.90
CA ILE A 300 -13.56 -1.56 -15.15
C ILE A 300 -12.55 -1.33 -16.27
N GLU A 301 -11.45 -0.64 -15.97
CA GLU A 301 -10.33 -0.44 -16.88
C GLU A 301 -9.56 -1.76 -17.09
N ASN A 302 -8.95 -1.92 -18.26
CA ASN A 302 -8.06 -3.06 -18.50
C ASN A 302 -6.70 -2.82 -17.83
N ALA A 303 -5.97 -3.90 -17.61
CA ALA A 303 -4.58 -3.87 -17.17
C ALA A 303 -3.76 -2.88 -18.00
N GLY A 304 -2.93 -2.10 -17.30
CA GLY A 304 -2.19 -0.96 -17.86
C GLY A 304 -2.64 0.40 -17.30
N VAL A 305 -3.81 0.46 -16.68
CA VAL A 305 -4.17 1.51 -15.73
C VAL A 305 -3.79 1.02 -14.34
N HIS A 306 -3.04 1.81 -13.58
CA HIS A 306 -2.65 1.42 -12.23
C HIS A 306 -3.89 1.21 -11.33
N SER A 307 -3.92 0.16 -10.51
CA SER A 307 -5.04 -0.19 -9.61
C SER A 307 -5.61 0.96 -8.77
N GLY A 308 -4.74 1.86 -8.32
CA GLY A 308 -5.14 3.08 -7.59
C GLY A 308 -6.01 4.03 -8.42
N ASP A 309 -5.74 4.13 -9.73
CA ASP A 309 -6.46 4.93 -10.71
C ASP A 309 -7.58 4.15 -11.41
N ALA A 310 -7.72 2.85 -11.11
CA ALA A 310 -8.81 2.05 -11.63
C ALA A 310 -10.10 2.30 -10.85
N THR A 311 -11.19 2.18 -11.58
CA THR A 311 -12.54 2.06 -11.07
C THR A 311 -12.80 0.61 -10.72
N ILE A 312 -13.20 0.34 -9.49
CA ILE A 312 -13.37 -1.01 -8.95
C ILE A 312 -14.86 -1.28 -8.73
N VAL A 313 -15.32 -2.46 -9.14
CA VAL A 313 -16.71 -2.91 -8.98
C VAL A 313 -16.82 -4.13 -8.06
N LEU A 314 -17.85 -4.09 -7.20
CA LEU A 314 -18.24 -5.17 -6.31
C LEU A 314 -19.76 -5.41 -6.39
N PRO A 315 -20.23 -6.65 -6.58
CA PRO A 315 -19.44 -7.84 -6.92
C PRO A 315 -18.83 -7.73 -8.33
N PRO A 316 -17.87 -8.59 -8.71
CA PRO A 316 -17.37 -8.66 -10.08
C PRO A 316 -18.49 -8.91 -11.11
N GLN A 317 -18.39 -8.30 -12.29
CA GLN A 317 -19.45 -8.26 -13.31
C GLN A 317 -19.12 -9.15 -14.52
N ASP A 318 -17.90 -9.10 -15.03
CA ASP A 318 -17.50 -9.74 -16.29
C ASP A 318 -16.62 -10.99 -16.10
N ILE A 319 -16.53 -11.53 -14.89
CA ILE A 319 -15.75 -12.74 -14.59
C ILE A 319 -16.63 -13.94 -14.23
N ASN A 320 -16.41 -15.06 -14.92
CA ASN A 320 -17.14 -16.29 -14.68
C ASN A 320 -16.71 -16.98 -13.37
N THR A 321 -17.59 -17.86 -12.85
CA THR A 321 -17.37 -18.58 -11.59
C THR A 321 -16.14 -19.48 -11.62
N GLU A 322 -15.78 -20.04 -12.77
CA GLU A 322 -14.56 -20.87 -12.92
C GLU A 322 -13.30 -20.04 -12.66
N THR A 323 -13.24 -18.85 -13.25
CA THR A 323 -12.10 -17.91 -13.09
C THR A 323 -12.04 -17.38 -11.67
N GLN A 324 -13.18 -17.05 -11.05
CA GLN A 324 -13.25 -16.69 -9.63
C GLN A 324 -12.72 -17.81 -8.74
N GLY A 325 -13.11 -19.06 -8.99
CA GLY A 325 -12.61 -20.22 -8.26
C GLY A 325 -11.10 -20.40 -8.36
N LYS A 326 -10.53 -20.22 -9.57
CA LYS A 326 -9.06 -20.25 -9.77
C LYS A 326 -8.35 -19.12 -9.00
N ILE A 327 -8.91 -17.92 -9.00
CA ILE A 327 -8.35 -16.78 -8.25
C ILE A 327 -8.34 -17.09 -6.74
N GLU A 328 -9.44 -17.64 -6.21
CA GLU A 328 -9.48 -18.06 -4.80
C GLU A 328 -8.48 -19.16 -4.48
N GLU A 329 -8.35 -20.18 -5.34
CA GLU A 329 -7.41 -21.28 -5.17
C GLU A 329 -5.96 -20.79 -5.14
N VAL A 330 -5.60 -19.89 -6.06
CA VAL A 330 -4.28 -19.26 -6.10
C VAL A 330 -4.06 -18.42 -4.85
N GLY A 331 -5.03 -17.61 -4.44
CA GLY A 331 -4.96 -16.82 -3.20
C GLY A 331 -4.74 -17.68 -1.96
N ARG A 332 -5.46 -18.81 -1.83
CA ARG A 332 -5.27 -19.78 -0.74
C ARG A 332 -3.89 -20.44 -0.78
N SER A 333 -3.41 -20.78 -1.97
CA SER A 333 -2.08 -21.39 -2.15
C SER A 333 -0.96 -20.43 -1.74
N ILE A 334 -1.05 -19.16 -2.14
CA ILE A 334 -0.10 -18.12 -1.73
C ILE A 334 -0.18 -17.89 -0.22
N ALA A 335 -1.40 -17.80 0.35
CA ALA A 335 -1.58 -17.61 1.78
C ALA A 335 -0.96 -18.74 2.61
N SER A 336 -1.20 -19.99 2.21
CA SER A 336 -0.61 -21.15 2.85
C SER A 336 0.91 -21.18 2.73
N ALA A 337 1.46 -20.87 1.56
CA ALA A 337 2.89 -20.99 1.31
C ALA A 337 3.73 -19.89 2.00
N LEU A 338 3.13 -18.73 2.24
CA LEU A 338 3.72 -17.60 2.99
C LEU A 338 3.29 -17.59 4.47
N GLU A 339 2.56 -18.62 4.92
CA GLU A 339 2.04 -18.75 6.30
C GLU A 339 1.40 -17.44 6.81
N ILE A 340 0.62 -16.77 5.95
CA ILE A 340 0.12 -15.41 6.20
C ILE A 340 -0.72 -15.37 7.47
N THR A 341 -0.42 -14.42 8.35
CA THR A 341 -1.25 -14.08 9.51
C THR A 341 -1.51 -12.58 9.48
N GLY A 342 -2.62 -12.20 8.87
CA GLY A 342 -3.07 -10.83 8.73
C GLY A 342 -3.54 -10.47 7.33
N PRO A 343 -3.67 -9.16 7.04
CA PRO A 343 -4.22 -8.68 5.79
C PRO A 343 -3.24 -8.91 4.64
N PHE A 344 -3.76 -9.27 3.49
CA PHE A 344 -3.01 -9.31 2.25
C PHE A 344 -3.90 -9.02 1.04
N ASN A 345 -3.26 -8.62 -0.05
CA ASN A 345 -3.88 -8.35 -1.34
C ASN A 345 -3.09 -9.05 -2.44
N VAL A 346 -3.77 -9.66 -3.41
CA VAL A 346 -3.16 -10.25 -4.60
C VAL A 346 -3.81 -9.64 -5.84
N GLN A 347 -2.99 -9.18 -6.77
CA GLN A 347 -3.43 -8.62 -8.05
C GLN A 347 -3.23 -9.65 -9.16
N PHE A 348 -4.23 -9.76 -10.03
CA PHE A 348 -4.30 -10.76 -11.08
C PHE A 348 -4.61 -10.15 -12.44
N LEU A 349 -4.10 -10.82 -13.48
CA LEU A 349 -4.54 -10.68 -14.86
C LEU A 349 -5.43 -11.88 -15.22
N ALA A 350 -6.65 -11.63 -15.67
CA ALA A 350 -7.59 -12.66 -16.10
C ALA A 350 -7.86 -12.56 -17.61
N LYS A 351 -7.38 -13.56 -18.37
CA LYS A 351 -7.54 -13.64 -19.84
C LYS A 351 -7.85 -15.07 -20.25
N ASP A 352 -8.90 -15.28 -21.06
CA ASP A 352 -9.23 -16.59 -21.64
C ASP A 352 -9.28 -17.74 -20.60
N ASN A 353 -9.91 -17.49 -19.43
CA ASN A 353 -9.96 -18.38 -18.27
C ASN A 353 -8.60 -18.76 -17.64
N GLN A 354 -7.52 -18.11 -18.06
CA GLN A 354 -6.20 -18.16 -17.43
C GLN A 354 -6.05 -17.00 -16.46
N VAL A 355 -5.39 -17.28 -15.33
CA VAL A 355 -5.16 -16.33 -14.25
C VAL A 355 -3.65 -16.23 -14.06
N TYR A 356 -3.11 -15.02 -14.11
CA TYR A 356 -1.69 -14.73 -13.89
C TYR A 356 -1.56 -13.78 -12.71
N VAL A 357 -0.64 -14.06 -11.79
CA VAL A 357 -0.36 -13.19 -10.65
C VAL A 357 0.55 -12.05 -11.07
N ILE A 358 0.18 -10.82 -10.70
CA ILE A 358 1.01 -9.62 -10.88
C ILE A 358 1.92 -9.44 -9.66
N GLU A 359 1.32 -9.30 -8.48
CA GLU A 359 2.01 -9.08 -7.21
C GLU A 359 1.15 -9.54 -6.03
N VAL A 360 1.80 -9.73 -4.88
CA VAL A 360 1.15 -9.90 -3.58
C VAL A 360 1.67 -8.85 -2.61
N ASN A 361 0.76 -8.23 -1.87
CA ASN A 361 1.05 -7.26 -0.83
C ASN A 361 0.67 -7.88 0.52
N LEU A 362 1.65 -8.21 1.37
CA LEU A 362 1.41 -8.77 2.72
C LEU A 362 1.08 -7.69 3.76
N ARG A 363 0.11 -6.86 3.42
CA ARG A 363 -0.42 -5.75 4.22
C ARG A 363 -1.85 -5.44 3.78
N ALA A 364 -2.53 -4.59 4.54
CA ALA A 364 -3.78 -3.99 4.08
C ALA A 364 -3.55 -3.22 2.77
N SER A 365 -4.49 -3.34 1.86
CA SER A 365 -4.54 -2.56 0.62
C SER A 365 -5.48 -1.38 0.79
N ARG A 366 -5.52 -0.50 -0.22
CA ARG A 366 -6.37 0.69 -0.22
C ARG A 366 -7.87 0.37 -0.34
N THR A 367 -8.22 -0.82 -0.81
CA THR A 367 -9.60 -1.27 -1.00
C THR A 367 -10.23 -1.84 0.28
N PHE A 368 -9.45 -2.08 1.34
CA PHE A 368 -9.95 -2.62 2.63
C PHE A 368 -11.09 -1.78 3.24
N PRO A 369 -11.01 -0.44 3.33
CA PRO A 369 -12.11 0.39 3.81
C PRO A 369 -13.35 0.27 2.93
N PHE A 370 -13.18 0.25 1.60
CA PHE A 370 -14.27 0.11 0.64
C PHE A 370 -14.99 -1.23 0.82
N ILE A 371 -14.25 -2.34 0.80
CA ILE A 371 -14.80 -3.69 1.00
C ILE A 371 -15.48 -3.81 2.36
N SER A 372 -14.86 -3.30 3.42
CA SER A 372 -15.43 -3.39 4.77
C SER A 372 -16.74 -2.61 4.90
N LYS A 373 -16.85 -1.44 4.26
CA LYS A 373 -18.08 -0.64 4.24
C LYS A 373 -19.18 -1.26 3.37
N VAL A 374 -18.82 -1.82 2.21
CA VAL A 374 -19.75 -2.47 1.28
C VAL A 374 -20.35 -3.73 1.89
N THR A 375 -19.52 -4.53 2.56
CA THR A 375 -19.90 -5.85 3.06
C THR A 375 -20.37 -5.82 4.52
N GLY A 376 -20.08 -4.75 5.27
CA GLY A 376 -20.32 -4.68 6.70
C GLY A 376 -19.39 -5.57 7.54
N VAL A 377 -18.37 -6.19 6.92
CA VAL A 377 -17.39 -7.04 7.59
C VAL A 377 -16.09 -6.26 7.77
N ASN A 378 -15.69 -5.99 9.01
CA ASN A 378 -14.44 -5.30 9.29
C ASN A 378 -13.23 -6.25 9.18
N LEU A 379 -12.55 -6.22 8.04
CA LEU A 379 -11.38 -7.08 7.77
C LEU A 379 -10.24 -6.84 8.77
N ILE A 380 -10.07 -5.62 9.27
CA ILE A 380 -8.99 -5.31 10.22
C ILE A 380 -9.30 -5.86 11.61
N GLU A 381 -10.57 -5.93 12.01
CA GLU A 381 -10.97 -6.59 13.25
C GLU A 381 -10.65 -8.09 13.22
N ILE A 382 -10.97 -8.76 12.11
CA ILE A 382 -10.61 -10.18 11.90
C ILE A 382 -9.08 -10.38 11.97
N PHE A 383 -8.30 -9.43 11.45
CA PHE A 383 -6.85 -9.47 11.58
C PHE A 383 -6.41 -9.37 13.04
N VAL A 384 -6.89 -8.38 13.79
CA VAL A 384 -6.51 -8.21 15.19
C VAL A 384 -6.93 -9.42 16.02
N ASP A 385 -8.13 -9.97 15.80
CA ASP A 385 -8.54 -11.24 16.40
C ASP A 385 -7.56 -12.38 16.07
N SER A 386 -7.06 -12.44 14.82
CA SER A 386 -6.11 -13.46 14.38
C SER A 386 -4.75 -13.38 15.07
N LEU A 387 -4.41 -12.25 15.71
CA LEU A 387 -3.18 -12.08 16.48
C LEU A 387 -3.27 -12.67 17.90
N PHE A 388 -4.46 -12.64 18.51
CA PHE A 388 -4.66 -12.93 19.94
C PHE A 388 -5.52 -14.17 20.21
N GLU A 389 -6.38 -14.56 19.27
CA GLU A 389 -7.20 -15.76 19.36
C GLU A 389 -6.46 -16.96 18.74
N ARG A 390 -6.57 -18.13 19.38
CA ARG A 390 -5.94 -19.36 18.87
C ARG A 390 -6.44 -19.74 17.47
N GLU A 391 -7.71 -19.52 17.20
CA GLU A 391 -8.35 -19.84 15.93
C GLU A 391 -9.56 -18.93 15.73
N VAL A 392 -9.48 -18.07 14.72
CA VAL A 392 -10.60 -17.24 14.30
C VAL A 392 -11.46 -18.02 13.30
N PRO A 393 -12.79 -18.08 13.44
CA PRO A 393 -13.64 -18.74 12.46
C PRO A 393 -13.59 -18.00 11.11
N ALA A 394 -13.67 -18.76 10.01
CA ALA A 394 -13.80 -18.13 8.70
C ALA A 394 -15.16 -17.45 8.57
N VAL A 395 -15.14 -16.19 8.11
CA VAL A 395 -16.31 -15.37 7.85
C VAL A 395 -16.74 -15.56 6.40
N THR A 396 -17.99 -15.97 6.20
CA THR A 396 -18.60 -15.97 4.87
C THR A 396 -19.00 -14.55 4.51
N MET A 397 -18.45 -14.01 3.42
CA MET A 397 -18.84 -12.69 2.93
C MET A 397 -20.31 -12.70 2.50
N PRO A 398 -21.07 -11.63 2.80
CA PRO A 398 -22.48 -11.57 2.43
C PRO A 398 -22.66 -11.48 0.92
N THR A 399 -23.72 -12.11 0.41
CA THR A 399 -24.16 -11.88 -0.97
C THR A 399 -24.67 -10.45 -1.11
N LEU A 400 -24.09 -9.71 -2.05
CA LEU A 400 -24.49 -8.34 -2.34
C LEU A 400 -25.69 -8.37 -3.30
N HIS A 401 -26.78 -7.70 -2.92
CA HIS A 401 -27.99 -7.52 -3.74
C HIS A 401 -28.02 -6.15 -4.45
N PHE A 402 -26.86 -5.50 -4.52
CA PHE A 402 -26.62 -4.20 -5.13
C PHE A 402 -25.20 -4.22 -5.68
N THR A 403 -24.89 -3.25 -6.54
CA THR A 403 -23.52 -3.02 -7.04
C THR A 403 -22.92 -1.82 -6.34
N ALA A 404 -21.67 -1.95 -5.91
CA ALA A 404 -20.86 -0.87 -5.38
C ALA A 404 -19.69 -0.58 -6.33
N VAL A 405 -19.48 0.69 -6.63
CA VAL A 405 -18.40 1.16 -7.50
C VAL A 405 -17.52 2.13 -6.70
N LYS A 406 -16.22 1.83 -6.63
CA LYS A 406 -15.20 2.79 -6.20
C LYS A 406 -14.60 3.45 -7.43
N ALA A 407 -14.63 4.78 -7.51
CA ALA A 407 -14.01 5.54 -8.60
C ALA A 407 -12.88 6.46 -8.06
N PRO A 408 -11.78 6.62 -8.81
CA PRO A 408 -10.68 7.50 -8.43
C PRO A 408 -11.05 8.98 -8.57
N GLN A 409 -10.50 9.82 -7.68
CA GLN A 409 -10.50 11.28 -7.80
C GLN A 409 -9.13 11.76 -8.28
N PHE A 410 -9.13 12.58 -9.33
CA PHE A 410 -7.92 13.19 -9.88
C PHE A 410 -7.82 14.68 -9.55
N SER A 411 -6.57 15.17 -9.52
CA SER A 411 -6.25 16.58 -9.29
C SER A 411 -5.59 17.26 -10.51
N PHE A 412 -5.79 16.75 -11.73
CA PHE A 412 -5.18 17.29 -12.95
C PHE A 412 -5.41 18.79 -13.16
N SER A 413 -6.59 19.30 -12.77
CA SER A 413 -6.92 20.74 -12.85
C SER A 413 -6.04 21.63 -11.98
N ARG A 414 -5.37 21.07 -10.96
CA ARG A 414 -4.43 21.77 -10.09
C ARG A 414 -2.98 21.66 -10.58
N LEU A 415 -2.71 20.84 -11.58
CA LEU A 415 -1.38 20.52 -12.09
C LEU A 415 -1.21 21.07 -13.51
N THR A 416 -1.01 22.38 -13.63
CA THR A 416 -0.83 23.06 -14.93
C THR A 416 0.32 22.42 -15.72
N GLY A 417 0.03 21.98 -16.95
CA GLY A 417 0.99 21.31 -17.83
C GLY A 417 1.08 19.79 -17.66
N ALA A 418 0.36 19.22 -16.69
CA ALA A 418 0.19 17.77 -16.61
C ALA A 418 -0.77 17.29 -17.72
N ASP A 419 -0.43 16.15 -18.30
CA ASP A 419 -1.26 15.44 -19.26
C ASP A 419 -2.31 14.60 -18.51
N PRO A 420 -3.63 14.86 -18.65
CA PRO A 420 -4.69 14.18 -17.92
C PRO A 420 -5.00 12.80 -18.55
N ALA A 421 -3.99 11.93 -18.56
CA ALA A 421 -4.04 10.60 -19.12
C ALA A 421 -3.70 9.55 -18.06
N LEU A 422 -4.44 8.43 -18.08
CA LEU A 422 -4.15 7.28 -17.23
C LEU A 422 -2.92 6.54 -17.73
N ARG A 423 -2.08 6.09 -16.79
CA ARG A 423 -0.82 5.38 -17.05
C ARG A 423 -0.68 4.20 -16.10
N VAL A 424 0.43 3.47 -16.25
CA VAL A 424 0.85 2.41 -15.33
C VAL A 424 1.35 2.95 -13.99
N GLU A 425 1.57 4.27 -13.89
CA GLU A 425 1.86 4.98 -12.64
C GLU A 425 0.58 5.67 -12.15
N MET A 426 0.31 5.56 -10.84
CA MET A 426 -0.84 6.17 -10.19
C MET A 426 -0.76 7.69 -10.17
N ALA A 427 -1.89 8.37 -10.43
CA ALA A 427 -2.01 9.83 -10.39
C ALA A 427 -3.19 10.33 -9.52
N SER A 428 -4.10 9.45 -9.12
CA SER A 428 -5.26 9.81 -8.29
C SER A 428 -4.86 10.23 -6.88
N THR A 429 -5.63 11.16 -6.31
CA THR A 429 -5.41 11.75 -4.98
C THR A 429 -6.47 11.36 -3.97
N GLY A 430 -7.49 10.60 -4.38
CA GLY A 430 -8.55 10.12 -3.52
C GLY A 430 -9.51 9.21 -4.28
N GLU A 431 -10.64 8.93 -3.65
CA GLU A 431 -11.66 8.03 -4.20
C GLU A 431 -13.05 8.37 -3.66
N VAL A 432 -14.07 7.95 -4.41
CA VAL A 432 -15.47 7.93 -3.97
C VAL A 432 -16.00 6.51 -4.10
N ALA A 433 -16.96 6.14 -3.26
CA ALA A 433 -17.69 4.89 -3.37
C ALA A 433 -19.19 5.18 -3.50
N CYS A 434 -19.83 4.59 -4.50
CA CYS A 434 -21.26 4.76 -4.78
C CYS A 434 -21.95 3.41 -4.95
N PHE A 435 -23.25 3.37 -4.68
CA PHE A 435 -24.08 2.17 -4.67
C PHE A 435 -25.24 2.32 -5.66
N GLY A 436 -25.61 1.24 -6.32
CA GLY A 436 -26.73 1.19 -7.26
C GLY A 436 -27.37 -0.19 -7.33
N GLU A 437 -28.56 -0.26 -7.93
CA GLU A 437 -29.24 -1.53 -8.24
C GLU A 437 -28.42 -2.36 -9.25
N ASP A 438 -27.75 -1.69 -10.18
CA ASP A 438 -26.85 -2.25 -11.19
C ASP A 438 -25.54 -1.45 -11.32
N VAL A 439 -24.64 -1.92 -12.20
CA VAL A 439 -23.33 -1.29 -12.41
C VAL A 439 -23.46 0.08 -13.06
N GLU A 440 -24.44 0.27 -13.94
CA GLU A 440 -24.70 1.50 -14.65
C GLU A 440 -25.11 2.63 -13.69
N GLU A 441 -26.04 2.36 -12.77
CA GLU A 441 -26.48 3.32 -11.75
C GLU A 441 -25.34 3.64 -10.77
N ALA A 442 -24.65 2.62 -10.27
CA ALA A 442 -23.53 2.81 -9.33
C ALA A 442 -22.38 3.61 -9.98
N TYR A 443 -22.03 3.31 -11.23
CA TYR A 443 -21.01 4.01 -11.99
C TYR A 443 -21.41 5.45 -12.29
N LEU A 444 -22.66 5.70 -12.73
CA LEU A 444 -23.14 7.05 -12.97
C LEU A 444 -23.06 7.91 -11.69
N LYS A 445 -23.49 7.39 -10.54
CA LYS A 445 -23.35 8.07 -9.25
C LYS A 445 -21.89 8.34 -8.92
N ALA A 446 -20.98 7.39 -9.17
CA ALA A 446 -19.56 7.57 -8.94
C ALA A 446 -18.96 8.69 -9.81
N ILE A 447 -19.28 8.73 -11.11
CA ILE A 447 -18.84 9.79 -12.02
C ILE A 447 -19.39 11.17 -11.61
N LEU A 448 -20.65 11.24 -11.16
CA LEU A 448 -21.21 12.49 -10.63
C LEU A 448 -20.50 12.92 -9.34
N ALA A 449 -20.18 11.97 -8.46
CA ALA A 449 -19.50 12.24 -7.18
C ALA A 449 -18.05 12.70 -7.36
N THR A 450 -17.35 12.28 -8.43
CA THR A 450 -16.00 12.76 -8.76
C THR A 450 -15.98 14.12 -9.47
N GLY A 451 -17.15 14.75 -9.65
CA GLY A 451 -17.31 16.06 -10.29
C GLY A 451 -17.57 16.00 -11.80
N GLY A 452 -17.80 14.81 -12.35
CA GLY A 452 -18.29 14.62 -13.72
C GLY A 452 -19.75 15.08 -13.87
N GLY A 453 -20.23 15.12 -15.12
CA GLY A 453 -21.59 15.54 -15.42
C GLY A 453 -22.14 14.91 -16.69
N ILE A 454 -23.46 14.85 -16.80
CA ILE A 454 -24.16 14.38 -17.99
C ILE A 454 -24.08 15.48 -19.07
N PRO A 455 -23.58 15.18 -20.28
CA PRO A 455 -23.46 16.17 -21.35
C PRO A 455 -24.84 16.70 -21.77
N LYS A 456 -24.93 18.02 -22.00
CA LYS A 456 -26.18 18.72 -22.38
C LYS A 456 -26.13 19.43 -23.72
N THR A 457 -24.95 19.59 -24.31
CA THR A 457 -24.75 20.38 -25.54
C THR A 457 -24.32 19.49 -26.67
N GLY A 458 -23.05 19.09 -26.74
CA GLY A 458 -22.52 18.16 -27.73
C GLY A 458 -21.35 17.37 -27.16
N ILE A 459 -21.04 16.25 -27.81
CA ILE A 459 -19.94 15.35 -27.44
C ILE A 459 -18.88 15.46 -28.55
N PHE A 460 -17.60 15.43 -28.19
CA PHE A 460 -16.51 15.33 -29.15
C PHE A 460 -15.89 13.93 -29.08
N ILE A 461 -15.77 13.25 -30.22
CA ILE A 461 -15.26 11.88 -30.30
C ILE A 461 -13.99 11.85 -31.15
N SER A 462 -12.89 11.40 -30.56
CA SER A 462 -11.62 11.13 -31.25
C SER A 462 -11.06 9.79 -30.78
N LEU A 463 -10.98 8.82 -31.68
CA LEU A 463 -10.55 7.45 -31.39
C LEU A 463 -9.39 7.04 -32.31
N GLY A 464 -8.31 6.57 -31.70
CA GLY A 464 -7.15 6.02 -32.42
C GLY A 464 -7.34 4.55 -32.80
N GLY A 465 -6.98 4.20 -34.04
CA GLY A 465 -6.97 2.82 -34.54
C GLY A 465 -8.36 2.26 -34.88
N ASP A 466 -8.41 1.29 -35.79
CA ASP A 466 -9.69 0.77 -36.30
C ASP A 466 -10.40 -0.19 -35.32
N ASP A 467 -9.64 -0.89 -34.47
CA ASP A 467 -10.17 -1.75 -33.40
C ASP A 467 -11.03 -0.96 -32.39
N LYS A 468 -10.52 0.19 -31.92
CA LYS A 468 -11.27 1.04 -30.97
C LYS A 468 -12.52 1.61 -31.60
N LYS A 469 -12.45 2.02 -32.88
CA LYS A 469 -13.63 2.50 -33.64
C LYS A 469 -14.70 1.42 -33.76
N ALA A 470 -14.29 0.18 -34.07
CA ALA A 470 -15.22 -0.94 -34.19
C ALA A 470 -15.91 -1.25 -32.85
N ARG A 471 -15.14 -1.31 -31.75
CA ARG A 471 -15.70 -1.55 -30.40
C ARG A 471 -16.62 -0.44 -29.91
N PHE A 472 -16.34 0.81 -30.29
CA PHE A 472 -17.13 1.97 -29.87
C PHE A 472 -18.45 2.11 -30.63
N LEU A 473 -18.68 1.35 -31.71
CA LEU A 473 -19.87 1.49 -32.56
C LEU A 473 -21.19 1.37 -31.79
N GLU A 474 -21.27 0.42 -30.86
CA GLU A 474 -22.44 0.23 -30.01
C GLU A 474 -22.64 1.43 -29.06
N SER A 475 -21.56 1.87 -28.39
CA SER A 475 -21.59 3.06 -27.53
C SER A 475 -21.97 4.33 -28.30
N ALA A 476 -21.48 4.51 -29.54
CA ALA A 476 -21.86 5.63 -30.40
C ALA A 476 -23.35 5.62 -30.74
N THR A 477 -23.90 4.44 -31.01
CA THR A 477 -25.34 4.27 -31.27
C THR A 477 -26.16 4.64 -30.04
N LEU A 478 -25.73 4.18 -28.85
CA LEU A 478 -26.37 4.53 -27.58
C LEU A 478 -26.28 6.03 -27.28
N LEU A 479 -25.12 6.66 -27.50
CA LEU A 479 -24.95 8.10 -27.35
C LEU A 479 -25.88 8.91 -28.28
N GLY A 480 -26.12 8.41 -29.50
CA GLY A 480 -27.07 9.02 -30.43
C GLY A 480 -28.50 9.11 -29.88
N THR A 481 -28.88 8.25 -28.93
CA THR A 481 -30.21 8.29 -28.28
C THR A 481 -30.39 9.51 -27.36
N LEU A 482 -29.31 10.17 -26.96
CA LEU A 482 -29.36 11.39 -26.14
C LEU A 482 -29.89 12.61 -26.91
N GLY A 483 -29.93 12.55 -28.24
CA GLY A 483 -30.43 13.65 -29.08
C GLY A 483 -29.56 14.91 -29.09
N ILE A 484 -28.29 14.79 -28.67
CA ILE A 484 -27.28 15.86 -28.73
C ILE A 484 -26.27 15.59 -29.86
N PRO A 485 -25.69 16.63 -30.50
CA PRO A 485 -24.64 16.46 -31.51
C PRO A 485 -23.44 15.64 -31.01
N LEU A 486 -22.99 14.71 -31.84
CA LEU A 486 -21.76 13.92 -31.68
C LEU A 486 -20.65 14.41 -32.61
#